data_AF-K1MEG3-F1
#
_entry.id   AF-K1MEG3-F1
#
_cell.length_a   1.000
_cell.length_b   1.000
_cell.length_c   1.000
_cell.angle_alpha   90.00
_cell.angle_beta   90.00
_cell.angle_gamma   90.00
#
_symmetry.space_group_name_H-M   'P 1'
#
loop_
_entity.id
_entity.type
_entity.pdbx_description
1 polymer ?
#
loop_
_entity_poly.entity_id
_entity_poly.type
_entity_poly.pdbx_seq_one_letter_code
_entity_poly.pdbx_strand_id
1 'polypeptide(L)'
;MKYQILNTPYYKQRLDRTEIQIFCEQPYTIITRDVVGDATGKSKDEQIQLVLDQMNIEYDPSDKVNELDSKQIKLDKALEKADAKLSEVDEAIANMKKESQITQGALIELMNKVLPIVAHLQLKKEDEVSEDAPTTGDDDNAEKGGETGDGNVTSN
;
A
#
# COMPACT_ATOMS: atom_id res chain seq x y z
N MET A 1 10.52 12.48 -47.52
CA MET A 1 9.85 13.77 -47.83
C MET A 1 10.20 14.75 -46.72
N LYS A 2 10.56 15.99 -47.06
CA LYS A 2 10.91 17.00 -46.05
C LYS A 2 9.68 17.86 -45.76
N TYR A 3 9.24 17.85 -44.52
CA TYR A 3 8.12 18.67 -44.05
C TYR A 3 8.61 19.91 -43.34
N GLN A 4 7.86 20.99 -43.45
CA GLN A 4 8.12 22.25 -42.77
C GLN A 4 6.80 22.81 -42.23
N ILE A 5 6.86 23.51 -41.09
CA ILE A 5 5.71 24.23 -40.54
C ILE A 5 5.36 25.39 -41.48
N LEU A 6 4.11 25.43 -41.93
CA LEU A 6 3.59 26.48 -42.81
C LEU A 6 3.15 27.71 -42.01
N ASN A 7 2.43 27.50 -40.91
CA ASN A 7 1.83 28.53 -40.09
C ASN A 7 2.14 28.32 -38.60
N THR A 8 2.12 29.39 -37.81
CA THR A 8 2.27 29.30 -36.35
C THR A 8 1.16 28.42 -35.78
N PRO A 9 1.49 27.35 -35.04
CA PRO A 9 0.48 26.49 -34.42
C PRO A 9 -0.48 27.27 -33.52
N TYR A 10 -1.75 26.89 -33.55
CA TYR A 10 -2.80 27.57 -32.79
C TYR A 10 -3.54 26.60 -31.86
N TYR A 11 -3.45 26.84 -30.56
CA TYR A 11 -4.14 26.03 -29.56
C TYR A 11 -5.62 26.45 -29.41
N LYS A 12 -6.52 25.56 -29.84
CA LYS A 12 -7.96 25.65 -29.70
C LYS A 12 -8.37 25.16 -28.31
N GLN A 13 -8.24 26.01 -27.29
CA GLN A 13 -8.52 25.68 -25.87
C GLN A 13 -9.84 24.93 -25.64
N ARG A 14 -10.94 25.34 -26.30
CA ARG A 14 -12.26 24.69 -26.14
C ARG A 14 -12.29 23.24 -26.60
N LEU A 15 -11.42 22.86 -27.53
CA LEU A 15 -11.34 21.51 -28.08
C LEU A 15 -10.19 20.70 -27.49
N ASP A 16 -9.35 21.35 -26.67
CA ASP A 16 -8.06 20.82 -26.21
C ASP A 16 -7.23 20.25 -27.37
N ARG A 17 -7.10 21.03 -28.45
CA ARG A 17 -6.33 20.64 -29.64
C ARG A 17 -5.50 21.78 -30.19
N THR A 18 -4.37 21.46 -30.80
CA THR A 18 -3.54 22.42 -31.52
C THR A 18 -3.66 22.19 -33.02
N GLU A 19 -4.03 23.23 -33.76
CA GLU A 19 -3.99 23.22 -35.21
C GLU A 19 -2.55 23.39 -35.68
N ILE A 20 -2.05 22.44 -36.46
CA ILE A 20 -0.72 22.46 -37.05
C ILE A 20 -0.86 22.28 -38.55
N GLN A 21 -0.20 23.17 -39.30
CA GLN A 21 -0.13 23.11 -40.75
C GLN A 21 1.30 22.84 -41.18
N ILE A 22 1.51 21.74 -41.89
CA ILE A 22 2.80 21.38 -42.48
C ILE A 22 2.70 21.37 -44.00
N PHE A 23 3.80 21.62 -44.68
CA PHE A 23 3.87 21.47 -46.13
C PHE A 23 5.08 20.63 -46.54
N CYS A 24 4.94 19.94 -47.67
CA CYS A 24 6.00 19.28 -48.41
C CYS A 24 6.14 19.97 -49.76
N GLU A 25 7.37 20.23 -50.20
CA GLU A 25 7.63 20.93 -51.47
C GLU A 25 7.46 20.01 -52.70
N GLN A 26 7.70 18.70 -52.55
CA GLN A 26 7.71 17.74 -53.67
C GLN A 26 7.10 16.38 -53.27
N PRO A 27 5.88 16.04 -53.75
CA PRO A 27 4.93 16.94 -54.41
C PRO A 27 4.49 18.08 -53.47
N TYR A 28 4.07 19.21 -54.04
CA TYR A 28 3.55 20.31 -53.23
C TYR A 28 2.25 19.89 -52.55
N THR A 29 2.33 19.68 -51.24
CA THR A 29 1.21 19.19 -50.42
C THR A 29 1.17 19.98 -49.13
N ILE A 30 -0.01 20.47 -48.77
CA ILE A 30 -0.28 21.08 -47.46
C ILE A 30 -1.15 20.13 -46.67
N ILE A 31 -0.78 19.90 -45.41
CA ILE A 31 -1.49 19.03 -44.48
C ILE A 31 -1.82 19.86 -43.25
N THR A 32 -3.11 19.90 -42.91
CA THR A 32 -3.62 20.59 -41.72
C THR A 32 -4.23 19.56 -40.79
N ARG A 33 -3.79 19.50 -39.53
CA ARG A 33 -4.34 18.59 -38.52
C ARG A 33 -4.52 19.28 -37.18
N ASP A 34 -5.57 18.87 -36.48
CA ASP A 34 -5.82 19.22 -35.08
C ASP A 34 -5.28 18.09 -34.19
N VAL A 35 -4.05 18.26 -33.70
CA VAL A 35 -3.41 17.32 -32.78
C VAL A 35 -3.95 17.51 -31.37
N VAL A 36 -4.01 16.45 -30.58
CA VAL A 36 -4.53 16.49 -29.20
C VAL A 36 -3.59 17.29 -28.29
N GLY A 37 -4.15 18.14 -27.43
CA GLY A 37 -3.44 18.92 -26.42
C GLY A 37 -2.80 20.21 -26.95
N ASP A 38 -2.09 20.91 -26.06
CA ASP A 38 -1.29 22.09 -26.39
C ASP A 38 0.10 21.68 -26.90
N ALA A 39 0.34 21.91 -28.19
CA ALA A 39 1.60 21.65 -28.86
C ALA A 39 2.35 22.94 -29.23
N THR A 40 1.86 24.11 -28.83
CA THR A 40 2.43 25.42 -29.23
C THR A 40 3.84 25.65 -28.70
N GLY A 41 4.17 25.08 -27.54
CA GLY A 41 5.50 25.14 -26.93
C GLY A 41 6.49 24.06 -27.38
N LYS A 42 6.07 23.12 -28.24
CA LYS A 42 6.94 22.04 -28.74
C LYS A 42 7.89 22.54 -29.83
N SER A 43 8.97 21.81 -30.06
CA SER A 43 9.85 22.09 -31.21
C SER A 43 9.12 21.85 -32.54
N LYS A 44 9.59 22.50 -33.61
CA LYS A 44 8.99 22.32 -34.95
C LYS A 44 9.03 20.87 -35.41
N ASP A 45 10.11 20.15 -35.11
CA ASP A 45 10.26 18.74 -35.47
C ASP A 45 9.25 17.86 -34.72
N GLU A 46 9.03 18.12 -33.43
CA GLU A 46 7.99 17.42 -32.65
C GLU A 46 6.57 17.75 -33.17
N GLN A 47 6.30 19.01 -33.52
CA GLN A 47 5.02 19.42 -34.09
C GLN A 47 4.73 18.73 -35.42
N ILE A 48 5.74 18.65 -36.30
CA ILE A 48 5.66 17.91 -37.56
C ILE A 48 5.42 16.42 -37.29
N GLN A 49 6.18 15.83 -36.36
CA GLN A 49 6.06 14.41 -36.03
C GLN A 49 4.66 14.06 -35.52
N LEU A 50 4.05 14.90 -34.67
CA LEU A 50 2.68 14.70 -34.20
C LEU A 50 1.66 14.63 -35.35
N VAL A 51 1.82 15.51 -36.34
CA VAL A 51 0.96 15.51 -37.54
C VAL A 51 1.18 14.23 -38.36
N LEU A 52 2.44 13.81 -38.55
CA LEU A 52 2.77 12.59 -39.29
C LEU A 52 2.31 11.32 -38.58
N ASP A 53 2.48 11.24 -37.26
CA ASP A 53 2.02 10.12 -36.43
C ASP A 53 0.51 9.98 -36.52
N GLN A 54 -0.22 11.10 -36.41
CA GLN A 54 -1.66 11.10 -36.58
C GLN A 54 -2.06 10.64 -37.98
N MET A 55 -1.38 11.10 -39.03
CA MET A 55 -1.65 10.61 -40.39
C MET A 55 -1.37 9.12 -40.53
N ASN A 56 -0.25 8.63 -40.00
CA ASN A 56 0.09 7.21 -40.06
C ASN A 56 -1.01 6.36 -39.41
N ILE A 57 -1.53 6.79 -38.24
CA ILE A 57 -2.68 6.11 -37.60
C ILE A 57 -3.92 6.09 -38.51
N GLU A 58 -4.20 7.18 -39.23
CA GLU A 58 -5.40 7.29 -40.07
C GLU A 58 -5.30 6.52 -41.39
N TYR A 59 -4.11 6.41 -41.98
CA TYR A 59 -3.91 5.77 -43.29
C TYR A 59 -3.46 4.31 -43.18
N ASP A 60 -2.65 3.98 -42.17
CA ASP A 60 -2.20 2.61 -41.91
C ASP A 60 -2.22 2.33 -40.39
N PRO A 61 -3.38 1.98 -39.84
CA PRO A 61 -3.50 1.69 -38.42
C PRO A 61 -2.78 0.40 -38.00
N SER A 62 -2.29 -0.43 -38.94
CA SER A 62 -1.77 -1.77 -38.67
C SER A 62 -0.63 -1.77 -37.66
N ASP A 63 0.30 -0.83 -37.79
CA ASP A 63 1.44 -0.70 -36.86
C ASP A 63 0.98 -0.39 -35.44
N LYS A 64 -0.05 0.44 -35.30
CA LYS A 64 -0.60 0.85 -34.01
C LYS A 64 -1.48 -0.22 -33.40
N VAL A 65 -2.20 -0.98 -34.22
CA VAL A 65 -2.91 -2.19 -33.81
C VAL A 65 -1.91 -3.22 -33.29
N ASN A 66 -0.84 -3.51 -34.04
CA ASN A 66 0.21 -4.43 -33.60
C ASN A 66 0.88 -3.98 -32.29
N GLU A 67 1.14 -2.67 -32.14
CA GLU A 67 1.67 -2.10 -30.90
C GLU A 67 0.70 -2.34 -29.73
N LEU A 68 -0.60 -2.06 -29.93
CA LEU A 68 -1.64 -2.27 -28.92
C LEU A 68 -1.80 -3.75 -28.55
N ASP A 69 -1.82 -4.64 -29.53
CA ASP A 69 -1.90 -6.10 -29.31
C ASP A 69 -0.70 -6.59 -28.49
N SER A 70 0.50 -6.09 -28.80
CA SER A 70 1.71 -6.43 -28.02
C SER A 70 1.63 -5.94 -26.57
N LYS A 71 1.02 -4.77 -26.33
CA LYS A 71 0.80 -4.23 -24.99
C LYS A 71 -0.28 -5.03 -24.25
N GLN A 72 -1.34 -5.43 -24.94
CA GLN A 72 -2.40 -6.27 -24.39
C GLN A 72 -1.85 -7.61 -23.92
N ILE A 73 -1.07 -8.31 -24.75
CA ILE A 73 -0.43 -9.58 -24.39
C ILE A 73 0.47 -9.43 -23.15
N LYS A 74 1.24 -8.33 -23.06
CA LYS A 74 2.08 -8.06 -21.89
C LYS A 74 1.25 -7.79 -20.63
N LEU A 75 0.14 -7.08 -20.76
CA LEU A 75 -0.77 -6.79 -19.66
C LEU A 75 -1.43 -8.07 -19.15
N ASP A 76 -1.95 -8.91 -20.05
CA ASP A 76 -2.58 -10.19 -19.70
C ASP A 76 -1.60 -11.09 -18.94
N LYS A 77 -0.35 -11.18 -19.40
CA LYS A 77 0.70 -11.93 -18.70
C LYS A 77 1.05 -11.34 -17.33
N ALA A 78 1.00 -10.01 -17.20
CA ALA A 78 1.23 -9.36 -15.91
C ALA A 78 0.09 -9.63 -14.93
N LEU A 79 -1.16 -9.65 -15.41
CA LEU A 79 -2.35 -9.99 -14.63
C LEU A 79 -2.31 -11.45 -14.17
N GLU A 80 -2.02 -12.40 -15.07
CA GLU A 80 -1.90 -13.81 -14.71
C GLU A 80 -0.84 -14.04 -13.61
N LYS A 81 0.29 -13.34 -13.69
CA LYS A 81 1.34 -13.39 -12.66
C LYS A 81 0.89 -12.76 -11.34
N ALA A 82 0.09 -11.70 -11.39
CA ALA A 82 -0.45 -11.07 -10.18
C ALA A 82 -1.47 -11.98 -9.50
N ASP A 83 -2.36 -12.61 -10.26
CA ASP A 83 -3.36 -13.54 -9.77
C ASP A 83 -2.71 -14.77 -9.11
N ALA A 84 -1.66 -15.33 -9.72
CA ALA A 84 -0.89 -16.43 -9.13
C ALA A 84 -0.28 -16.03 -7.77
N LYS A 85 0.33 -14.84 -7.69
CA LYS A 85 0.89 -14.32 -6.43
C LYS A 85 -0.17 -14.07 -5.36
N LEU A 86 -1.34 -13.59 -5.75
CA LEU A 86 -2.45 -13.38 -4.81
C LEU A 86 -2.91 -14.72 -4.23
N SER A 87 -3.02 -15.75 -5.07
CA SER A 87 -3.34 -17.11 -4.61
C SER A 87 -2.30 -17.66 -3.64
N GLU A 88 -1.00 -17.46 -3.90
CA GLU A 88 0.07 -17.86 -2.98
C GLU A 88 -0.02 -17.13 -1.63
N VAL A 89 -0.33 -15.83 -1.66
CA VAL A 89 -0.52 -15.02 -0.44
C VAL A 89 -1.73 -15.48 0.35
N ASP A 90 -2.85 -15.78 -0.31
CA ASP A 90 -4.07 -16.29 0.33
C ASP A 90 -3.80 -17.63 1.02
N GLU A 91 -3.06 -18.54 0.36
CA GLU A 91 -2.65 -19.81 0.96
C GLU A 91 -1.73 -19.59 2.17
N ALA A 92 -0.76 -18.69 2.08
CA ALA A 92 0.12 -18.34 3.20
C ALA A 92 -0.66 -17.77 4.39
N ILE A 93 -1.63 -16.89 4.14
CA ILE A 93 -2.52 -16.34 5.18
C ILE A 93 -3.34 -17.45 5.84
N ALA A 94 -3.91 -18.36 5.05
CA ALA A 94 -4.67 -19.48 5.57
C ALA A 94 -3.80 -20.38 6.48
N ASN A 95 -2.57 -20.68 6.04
CA ASN A 95 -1.62 -21.47 6.81
C ASN A 95 -1.21 -20.78 8.11
N MET A 96 -0.83 -19.49 8.07
CA MET A 96 -0.51 -18.72 9.27
C MET A 96 -1.67 -18.66 10.26
N LYS A 97 -2.91 -18.51 9.77
CA LYS A 97 -4.10 -18.51 10.62
C LYS A 97 -4.29 -19.85 11.33
N LYS A 98 -4.08 -20.96 10.62
CA LYS A 98 -4.15 -22.30 11.18
C LYS A 98 -3.07 -22.53 12.25
N GLU A 99 -1.82 -22.16 11.97
CA GLU A 99 -0.72 -22.28 12.92
C GLU A 99 -0.93 -21.43 14.19
N SER A 100 -1.45 -20.21 14.02
CA SER A 100 -1.82 -19.33 15.13
C SER A 100 -2.90 -19.96 16.02
N GLN A 101 -3.94 -20.55 15.42
CA GLN A 101 -4.99 -21.26 16.18
C GLN A 101 -4.42 -22.46 16.96
N ILE A 102 -3.55 -23.25 16.33
CA ILE A 102 -2.89 -24.40 17.00
C ILE A 102 -2.05 -23.91 18.19
N THR A 103 -1.26 -22.86 18.00
CA THR A 103 -0.39 -22.29 19.03
C THR A 103 -1.20 -21.74 20.21
N GLN A 104 -2.30 -21.03 19.93
CA GLN A 104 -3.23 -20.56 20.96
C GLN A 104 -3.85 -21.73 21.74
N GLY A 105 -4.26 -22.81 21.06
CA GLY A 105 -4.78 -24.01 21.70
C GLY A 105 -3.76 -24.69 22.63
N ALA A 106 -2.51 -24.83 22.16
CA ALA A 106 -1.43 -25.40 22.97
C ALA A 106 -1.11 -24.54 24.20
N LEU A 107 -1.14 -23.21 24.07
CA LEU A 107 -0.95 -22.30 25.20
C LEU A 107 -2.07 -22.44 26.24
N ILE A 108 -3.32 -22.58 25.81
CA ILE A 108 -4.46 -22.83 26.71
C ILE A 108 -4.29 -24.17 27.42
N GLU A 109 -3.89 -25.22 26.71
CA GLU A 109 -3.65 -26.54 27.32
C GLU A 109 -2.54 -26.48 28.38
N LEU A 110 -1.45 -25.78 28.09
CA LEU A 110 -0.36 -25.56 29.04
C LEU A 110 -0.85 -24.76 30.26
N MET A 111 -1.59 -23.68 30.04
CA MET A 111 -2.17 -22.86 31.10
C MET A 111 -3.05 -23.70 32.03
N ASN A 112 -3.92 -24.55 31.47
CA ASN A 112 -4.77 -25.45 32.25
C ASN A 112 -3.98 -26.48 33.08
N LYS A 113 -2.79 -26.90 32.64
CA LYS A 113 -1.91 -27.80 33.41
C LYS A 113 -1.12 -27.04 34.50
N VAL A 114 -0.70 -25.81 34.23
CA VAL A 114 0.16 -25.02 35.14
C VAL A 114 -0.65 -24.37 36.27
N LEU A 115 -1.86 -23.84 36.00
CA LEU A 115 -2.68 -23.19 37.03
C LEU A 115 -2.92 -24.06 38.28
N PRO A 116 -3.31 -25.34 38.14
CA PRO A 116 -3.47 -26.22 39.28
C PRO A 116 -2.17 -26.42 40.05
N ILE A 117 -1.04 -26.60 39.36
CA ILE A 117 0.27 -26.81 40.02
C ILE A 117 0.65 -25.58 40.85
N VAL A 118 0.46 -24.38 40.30
CA VAL A 118 0.71 -23.12 41.02
C VAL A 118 -0.19 -23.01 42.24
N ALA A 119 -1.48 -23.33 42.12
CA ALA A 119 -2.40 -23.33 43.26
C ALA A 119 -1.98 -24.33 44.36
N HIS A 120 -1.58 -25.55 43.98
CA HIS A 120 -1.09 -26.55 44.94
C HIS A 120 0.21 -26.12 45.63
N LEU A 121 1.12 -25.43 44.94
CA LEU A 121 2.37 -24.91 45.51
C LEU A 121 2.13 -23.75 46.48
N GLN A 122 1.10 -22.92 46.24
CA GLN A 122 0.74 -21.82 47.13
C GLN A 122 0.09 -22.34 48.41
N LEU A 123 -0.80 -23.34 48.32
CA LEU A 123 -1.38 -24.01 49.49
C LEU A 123 -0.32 -24.74 50.33
N LYS A 124 0.67 -25.38 49.69
CA LYS A 124 1.77 -26.04 50.41
C LYS A 124 2.72 -25.09 51.15
N LYS A 125 2.81 -23.83 50.72
CA LYS A 125 3.59 -22.79 51.42
C LYS A 125 2.88 -22.28 52.68
N GLU A 126 1.55 -22.37 52.74
CA GLU A 126 0.77 -21.97 53.91
C GLU A 126 0.79 -23.05 55.01
N ASP A 127 0.98 -24.33 54.66
CA ASP A 127 1.10 -25.44 55.63
C ASP A 127 2.49 -25.54 56.32
N GLU A 128 3.54 -24.86 55.84
CA GLU A 128 4.90 -24.91 56.41
C GLU A 128 5.24 -23.77 57.40
N VAL A 129 4.29 -22.90 57.75
CA VAL A 129 4.48 -21.87 58.81
C VAL A 129 3.36 -21.95 59.84
N SER A 130 3.30 -23.04 60.61
CA SER A 130 2.48 -23.08 61.83
C SER A 130 2.96 -24.16 62.82
N GLU A 131 4.20 -24.08 63.29
CA GLU A 131 4.58 -24.63 64.60
C GLU A 131 5.69 -23.76 65.19
N ASP A 132 5.35 -22.76 66.02
CA ASP A 132 5.67 -22.79 67.46
C ASP A 132 5.18 -21.55 68.25
N ALA A 133 4.79 -21.86 69.50
CA ALA A 133 4.59 -21.03 70.69
C ALA A 133 3.20 -20.40 71.03
N PRO A 134 2.76 -20.57 72.30
CA PRO A 134 1.43 -20.20 72.80
C PRO A 134 1.31 -18.72 73.19
N THR A 135 0.07 -18.27 73.24
CA THR A 135 -0.35 -16.94 73.71
C THR A 135 -0.25 -16.82 75.23
N THR A 136 0.23 -15.68 75.71
CA THR A 136 -0.07 -14.95 76.97
C THR A 136 0.95 -13.80 76.98
N GLY A 137 0.62 -12.52 77.08
CA GLY A 137 -0.35 -11.86 77.93
C GLY A 137 0.44 -10.79 78.70
N ASP A 138 0.01 -9.55 78.54
CA ASP A 138 0.27 -8.36 79.37
C ASP A 138 1.43 -7.39 79.06
N ASP A 139 1.03 -6.13 79.25
CA ASP A 139 1.75 -4.90 79.58
C ASP A 139 2.07 -3.83 78.49
N ASP A 140 1.24 -2.77 78.60
CA ASP A 140 1.60 -1.36 78.72
C ASP A 140 1.87 -0.48 77.47
N ASN A 141 0.81 0.26 77.11
CA ASN A 141 0.73 1.74 77.13
C ASN A 141 1.88 2.57 76.54
N ALA A 142 1.65 3.26 75.41
CA ALA A 142 1.97 4.69 75.25
C ALA A 142 1.50 5.26 73.89
N GLU A 143 0.46 6.09 73.96
CA GLU A 143 0.29 7.43 73.38
C GLU A 143 1.14 7.92 72.17
N LYS A 144 0.41 8.64 71.27
CA LYS A 144 0.82 9.66 70.27
C LYS A 144 1.43 9.13 68.98
N GLY A 145 1.05 9.56 67.79
CA GLY A 145 0.37 10.78 67.34
C GLY A 145 0.98 11.16 65.98
N GLY A 146 0.25 11.87 65.12
CA GLY A 146 0.84 12.57 63.98
C GLY A 146 0.21 12.23 62.62
N GLU A 147 -0.58 13.18 62.13
CA GLU A 147 -0.98 13.35 60.74
C GLU A 147 0.23 13.53 59.81
N THR A 148 0.13 13.00 58.59
CA THR A 148 0.48 13.64 57.30
C THR A 148 -0.24 12.80 56.22
N GLY A 149 -1.08 13.30 55.34
CA GLY A 149 -1.07 14.60 54.68
C GLY A 149 -0.35 14.49 53.35
N ASP A 150 -1.13 14.56 52.26
CA ASP A 150 -0.75 14.78 50.85
C ASP A 150 0.05 13.68 50.15
N GLY A 151 -0.20 13.28 48.89
CA GLY A 151 -0.90 13.92 47.78
C GLY A 151 -0.14 13.54 46.49
N ASN A 152 -0.82 13.66 45.34
CA ASN A 152 -0.31 13.53 43.96
C ASN A 152 -0.22 12.09 43.41
N VAL A 153 -1.02 11.59 42.46
CA VAL A 153 -1.69 12.12 41.23
C VAL A 153 -0.74 12.56 40.11
N THR A 154 -0.94 11.91 38.95
CA THR A 154 -0.43 12.12 37.58
C THR A 154 0.95 11.58 37.21
N SER A 155 0.95 10.61 36.30
CA SER A 155 1.68 10.74 35.04
C SER A 155 0.75 10.32 33.90
N ASN A 156 0.54 11.28 33.01
CA ASN A 156 -0.06 11.11 31.69
C ASN A 156 0.99 10.53 30.73
#